data_AF-A0A5B0MG94-F1
#
_entry.id   AF-A0A5B0MG94-F1
#
_cell.length_a   1.000
_cell.length_b   1.000
_cell.length_c   1.000
_cell.angle_alpha   90.00
_cell.angle_beta   90.00
_cell.angle_gamma   90.00
#
_symmetry.space_group_name_H-M   'P 1'
#
loop_
_entity.id
_entity.type
_entity.pdbx_description
1 polymer ?
#
loop_
_entity_poly.entity_id
_entity_poly.type
_entity_poly.pdbx_seq_one_letter_code
_entity_poly.pdbx_strand_id
1 'polypeptide(L)'
;MKYSHVLLQNEIPIAQTLHTSKIANSLGITTIFNPSPLPSPKEVTEVIDWSCIDWLIVNEEEARMLRDRATSRTRCDDQLECGEIPDLKQELAVLQELISFSMATFSIVITLGSRGSLLAFRHTPSVWIGVHTPPSAGKRPVINTTGAGDCFTVSSACISSAVV
;
A
#
# COMPACT_ATOMS: atom_id res chain seq x y z
N MET A 1 23.98 5.89 7.11
CA MET A 1 23.42 4.67 6.47
C MET A 1 23.54 4.81 4.95
N LYS A 2 23.73 3.70 4.22
CA LYS A 2 23.92 3.71 2.75
C LYS A 2 22.60 3.65 1.96
N TYR A 3 21.53 3.18 2.58
CA TYR A 3 20.20 3.03 1.98
C TYR A 3 19.15 3.50 3.01
N SER A 4 18.09 4.16 2.53
CA SER A 4 16.99 4.65 3.36
C SER A 4 15.69 3.86 3.17
N HIS A 5 15.51 3.24 2.01
CA HIS A 5 14.29 2.52 1.63
C HIS A 5 14.62 1.18 0.97
N VAL A 6 13.71 0.22 1.09
CA VAL A 6 13.67 -0.99 0.27
C VAL A 6 12.30 -1.11 -0.38
N LEU A 7 12.29 -1.43 -1.66
CA LEU A 7 11.07 -1.73 -2.40
C LEU A 7 11.00 -3.23 -2.67
N LEU A 8 9.88 -3.84 -2.34
CA LEU A 8 9.64 -5.26 -2.43
C LEU A 8 8.39 -5.54 -3.28
N GLN A 9 8.46 -6.64 -4.03
CA GLN A 9 7.37 -7.20 -4.80
C GLN A 9 7.25 -8.71 -4.56
N ASN A 10 6.22 -9.35 -5.12
CA ASN A 10 6.00 -10.79 -5.01
C ASN A 10 6.37 -11.56 -6.30
N GLU A 11 7.30 -11.03 -7.10
CA GLU A 11 7.86 -11.70 -8.30
C GLU A 11 9.05 -12.63 -8.01
N ILE A 12 9.47 -12.69 -6.74
CA ILE A 12 10.47 -13.64 -6.24
C ILE A 12 9.81 -14.53 -5.19
N PRO A 13 10.42 -15.66 -4.79
CA PRO A 13 9.90 -16.48 -3.70
C PRO A 13 9.58 -15.63 -2.47
N ILE A 14 8.32 -15.67 -2.00
CA ILE A 14 7.82 -14.78 -0.94
C ILE A 14 8.68 -14.83 0.34
N ALA A 15 9.28 -15.98 0.64
CA ALA A 15 10.20 -16.14 1.77
C ALA A 15 11.39 -15.16 1.71
N GLN A 16 11.91 -14.86 0.52
CA GLN A 16 13.00 -13.89 0.33
C GLN A 16 12.51 -12.46 0.52
N THR A 17 11.33 -12.14 -0.01
CA THR A 17 10.66 -10.85 0.21
C THR A 17 10.46 -10.58 1.71
N LEU A 18 9.91 -11.57 2.44
CA LEU A 18 9.67 -11.47 3.88
C LEU A 18 10.94 -11.47 4.72
N HIS A 19 11.98 -12.17 4.29
CA HIS A 19 13.28 -12.09 4.96
C HIS A 19 13.90 -10.71 4.80
N THR A 20 13.78 -10.12 3.61
CA THR A 20 14.30 -8.79 3.31
C THR A 20 13.57 -7.71 4.09
N SER A 21 12.23 -7.77 4.19
CA SER A 21 11.45 -6.81 4.98
C SER A 21 11.84 -6.84 6.46
N LYS A 22 12.05 -8.02 7.04
CA LYS A 22 12.50 -8.18 8.43
C LYS A 22 13.87 -7.56 8.67
N ILE A 23 14.82 -7.80 7.76
CA ILE A 23 16.16 -7.19 7.87
C ILE A 23 16.05 -5.68 7.76
N ALA A 24 15.34 -5.16 6.74
CA ALA A 24 15.17 -3.73 6.55
C ALA A 24 14.55 -3.05 7.78
N ASN A 25 13.46 -3.60 8.31
CA ASN A 25 12.80 -3.11 9.52
C ASN A 25 13.76 -3.07 10.74
N SER A 26 14.52 -4.16 10.98
CA SER A 26 15.51 -4.20 12.08
C SER A 26 16.67 -3.20 11.94
N LEU A 27 16.94 -2.76 10.72
CA LEU A 27 17.92 -1.73 10.41
C LEU A 27 17.30 -0.33 10.35
N GLY A 28 16.01 -0.16 10.62
CA GLY A 28 15.31 1.12 10.51
C GLY A 28 15.20 1.64 9.06
N ILE A 29 15.30 0.76 8.07
CA ILE A 29 15.10 1.07 6.65
C ILE A 29 13.61 0.98 6.35
N THR A 30 13.06 2.02 5.72
CA THR A 30 11.64 2.06 5.35
C THR A 30 11.32 0.99 4.31
N THR A 31 10.35 0.14 4.61
CA THR A 31 9.93 -0.98 3.76
C THR A 31 8.66 -0.62 3.00
N ILE A 32 8.77 -0.67 1.66
CA ILE A 32 7.66 -0.48 0.74
C ILE A 32 7.36 -1.84 0.10
N PHE A 33 6.11 -2.27 0.17
CA PHE A 33 5.67 -3.53 -0.40
C PHE A 33 4.53 -3.30 -1.39
N ASN A 34 4.78 -3.67 -2.65
CA ASN A 34 3.74 -3.85 -3.64
C ASN A 34 3.54 -5.37 -3.84
N PRO A 35 2.50 -5.99 -3.26
CA PRO A 35 2.33 -7.43 -3.25
C PRO A 35 1.86 -7.96 -4.62
N SER A 36 2.45 -7.56 -5.74
CA SER A 36 2.08 -8.06 -7.07
C SER A 36 3.06 -9.15 -7.52
N PRO A 37 2.56 -10.29 -8.06
CA PRO A 37 1.16 -10.76 -7.97
C PRO A 37 0.72 -11.05 -6.53
N LEU A 38 -0.58 -10.97 -6.23
CA LEU A 38 -1.06 -11.11 -4.85
C LEU A 38 -0.72 -12.46 -4.18
N PRO A 39 -0.15 -12.45 -2.95
CA PRO A 39 0.05 -13.63 -2.13
C PRO A 39 -1.25 -14.38 -1.85
N SER A 40 -1.19 -15.70 -1.76
CA SER A 40 -2.34 -16.56 -1.47
C SER A 40 -3.06 -16.15 -0.16
N PRO A 41 -4.35 -16.52 0.02
CA PRO A 41 -5.06 -16.21 1.26
C PRO A 41 -4.31 -16.62 2.52
N LYS A 42 -3.73 -17.83 2.51
CA LYS A 42 -2.94 -18.36 3.63
C LYS A 42 -1.70 -17.51 3.89
N GLU A 43 -1.03 -17.04 2.83
CA GLU A 43 0.14 -16.18 3.00
C GLU A 43 -0.24 -14.83 3.62
N VAL A 44 -1.33 -14.21 3.15
CA VAL A 44 -1.85 -12.95 3.68
C VAL A 44 -2.20 -13.05 5.17
N THR A 45 -2.78 -14.16 5.60
CA THR A 45 -3.29 -14.30 6.98
C THR A 45 -2.24 -14.83 7.96
N GLU A 46 -1.39 -15.78 7.52
CA GLU A 46 -0.53 -16.55 8.44
C GLU A 46 0.98 -16.33 8.22
N VAL A 47 1.40 -15.92 7.03
CA VAL A 47 2.84 -15.94 6.65
C VAL A 47 3.44 -14.53 6.65
N ILE A 48 2.71 -13.56 6.10
CA ILE A 48 3.20 -12.19 5.95
C ILE A 48 3.12 -11.48 7.30
N ASP A 49 4.28 -11.03 7.76
CA ASP A 49 4.39 -10.15 8.91
C ASP A 49 4.20 -8.69 8.47
N TRP A 50 2.94 -8.25 8.49
CA TRP A 50 2.54 -6.90 8.11
C TRP A 50 3.11 -5.82 9.03
N SER A 51 3.64 -6.17 10.21
CA SER A 51 4.33 -5.23 11.09
C SER A 51 5.70 -4.77 10.55
N CYS A 52 6.24 -5.48 9.56
CA CYS A 52 7.48 -5.12 8.89
C CYS A 52 7.27 -4.27 7.62
N ILE A 53 6.04 -3.82 7.34
CA ILE A 53 5.69 -3.09 6.11
C ILE A 53 5.20 -1.70 6.47
N ASP A 54 6.00 -0.68 6.12
CA ASP A 54 5.67 0.72 6.37
C ASP A 54 4.71 1.27 5.32
N TRP A 55 4.91 0.89 4.06
CA TRP A 55 4.08 1.32 2.93
C TRP A 55 3.55 0.12 2.17
N LEU A 56 2.23 -0.02 2.12
CA LEU A 56 1.55 -0.95 1.22
C LEU A 56 1.09 -0.20 -0.02
N ILE A 57 1.53 -0.61 -1.20
CA ILE A 57 1.08 -0.01 -2.47
C ILE A 57 0.39 -1.08 -3.30
N VAL A 58 -0.89 -0.86 -3.62
CA VAL A 58 -1.72 -1.79 -4.41
C VAL A 58 -2.48 -1.01 -5.47
N ASN A 59 -2.89 -1.68 -6.54
CA ASN A 59 -3.94 -1.15 -7.42
C ASN A 59 -5.34 -1.44 -6.86
N GLU A 60 -6.37 -0.92 -7.52
CA GLU A 60 -7.77 -1.08 -7.10
C GLU A 60 -8.21 -2.54 -7.00
N GLU A 61 -7.84 -3.38 -7.98
CA GLU A 61 -8.19 -4.80 -8.01
C GLU A 61 -7.45 -5.56 -6.90
N GLU A 62 -6.15 -5.28 -6.77
CA GLU A 62 -5.31 -5.86 -5.73
C GLU A 62 -5.81 -5.48 -4.33
N ALA A 63 -6.26 -4.24 -4.12
CA ALA A 63 -6.84 -3.80 -2.85
C ALA A 63 -8.10 -4.59 -2.50
N ARG A 64 -9.03 -4.77 -3.46
CA ARG A 64 -10.26 -5.54 -3.26
C ARG A 64 -9.97 -7.01 -2.96
N MET A 65 -9.07 -7.62 -3.74
CA MET A 65 -8.67 -9.01 -3.52
C MET A 65 -7.92 -9.21 -2.21
N LEU A 66 -7.05 -8.27 -1.83
CA LEU A 66 -6.31 -8.34 -0.57
C LEU A 66 -7.27 -8.22 0.63
N ARG A 67 -8.25 -7.32 0.55
CA ARG A 67 -9.35 -7.20 1.52
C ARG A 67 -10.07 -8.54 1.69
N ASP A 68 -10.47 -9.18 0.58
CA ASP A 68 -11.16 -10.48 0.62
C ASP A 68 -10.31 -11.57 1.29
N ARG A 69 -9.00 -11.59 0.97
CA ARG A 69 -8.02 -12.54 1.53
C ARG A 69 -7.71 -12.28 3.01
N ALA A 70 -7.88 -11.05 3.48
CA ALA A 70 -7.57 -10.63 4.84
C ALA A 70 -8.75 -10.77 5.82
N THR A 71 -9.93 -11.22 5.37
CA THR A 71 -11.18 -11.23 6.16
C THR A 71 -11.11 -11.98 7.49
N SER A 72 -10.24 -12.99 7.62
CA SER A 72 -10.03 -13.75 8.86
C SER A 72 -9.04 -13.12 9.84
N ARG A 73 -8.37 -12.02 9.45
CA ARG A 73 -7.48 -11.28 10.36
C ARG A 73 -8.28 -10.57 11.44
N THR A 74 -7.64 -10.39 12.60
CA THR A 74 -8.18 -9.57 13.69
C THR A 74 -8.43 -8.15 13.20
N ARG A 75 -9.62 -7.62 13.53
CA ARG A 75 -9.99 -6.25 13.21
C ARG A 75 -9.62 -5.31 14.36
N CYS A 76 -9.19 -4.09 14.03
CA CYS A 76 -9.17 -2.95 14.94
C CYS A 76 -10.28 -1.95 14.59
N ASP A 77 -10.64 -1.12 15.58
CA ASP A 77 -11.61 -0.04 15.44
C ASP A 77 -10.96 1.26 14.93
N ASP A 78 -9.85 1.15 14.20
CA ASP A 78 -9.16 2.31 13.60
C ASP A 78 -10.09 3.01 12.60
N GLN A 79 -10.17 4.34 12.68
CA GLN A 79 -11.07 5.14 11.87
C GLN A 79 -10.31 5.87 10.76
N LEU A 80 -10.83 5.81 9.53
CA LEU A 80 -10.38 6.60 8.40
C LEU A 80 -11.15 7.92 8.34
N GLU A 81 -10.45 9.02 8.62
CA GLU A 81 -10.93 10.38 8.37
C GLU A 81 -10.53 10.78 6.95
N CYS A 82 -11.51 10.88 6.05
CA CYS A 82 -11.31 11.36 4.70
C CYS A 82 -12.47 12.29 4.32
N GLY A 83 -12.19 13.35 3.57
CA GLY A 83 -13.24 14.16 2.98
C GLY A 83 -14.14 13.33 2.07
N GLU A 84 -15.42 13.69 1.97
CA GLU A 84 -16.32 12.99 1.06
C GLU A 84 -15.86 13.18 -0.40
N ILE A 85 -15.59 12.08 -1.07
CA ILE A 85 -15.28 12.03 -2.50
C ILE A 85 -16.36 11.16 -3.15
N PRO A 86 -17.42 11.75 -3.75
CA PRO A 86 -18.61 11.02 -4.19
C PRO A 86 -18.31 9.84 -5.12
N ASP A 87 -17.30 9.97 -5.98
CA ASP A 87 -16.94 8.98 -7.00
C ASP A 87 -16.02 7.86 -6.49
N LEU A 88 -15.57 7.91 -5.23
CA LEU A 88 -14.62 6.96 -4.65
C LEU A 88 -15.12 6.26 -3.37
N LYS A 89 -16.45 6.22 -3.17
CA LYS A 89 -17.05 5.64 -1.95
C LYS A 89 -16.67 4.17 -1.73
N GLN A 90 -16.58 3.37 -2.80
CA GLN A 90 -16.25 1.95 -2.69
C GLN A 90 -14.79 1.74 -2.34
N GLU A 91 -13.91 2.54 -2.93
CA GLU A 91 -12.47 2.51 -2.74
C GLU A 91 -12.09 3.01 -1.34
N LEU A 92 -12.78 4.03 -0.83
CA LEU A 92 -12.66 4.46 0.57
C LEU A 92 -13.13 3.38 1.55
N ALA A 93 -14.20 2.64 1.24
CA ALA A 93 -14.65 1.52 2.06
C ALA A 93 -13.62 0.38 2.08
N VAL A 94 -13.04 0.03 0.93
CA VAL A 94 -11.95 -0.97 0.85
C VAL A 94 -10.74 -0.50 1.65
N LEU A 95 -10.36 0.77 1.52
CA LEU A 95 -9.25 1.36 2.28
C LEU A 95 -9.48 1.29 3.80
N GLN A 96 -10.70 1.62 4.25
CA GLN A 96 -11.10 1.48 5.65
C GLN A 96 -11.02 0.01 6.13
N GLU A 97 -11.46 -0.96 5.33
CA GLU A 97 -11.35 -2.37 5.71
C GLU A 97 -9.90 -2.85 5.79
N LEU A 98 -9.05 -2.46 4.84
CA LEU A 98 -7.61 -2.77 4.88
C LEU A 98 -6.93 -2.17 6.13
N ILE A 99 -7.31 -0.95 6.51
CA ILE A 99 -6.87 -0.32 7.77
C ILE A 99 -7.33 -1.16 8.97
N SER A 100 -8.61 -1.55 9.01
CA SER A 100 -9.15 -2.37 10.09
C SER A 100 -8.46 -3.73 10.21
N PHE A 101 -7.91 -4.31 9.14
CA PHE A 101 -7.14 -5.55 9.20
C PHE A 101 -5.67 -5.38 9.65
N SER A 102 -5.27 -4.15 10.02
CA SER A 102 -3.93 -3.79 10.46
C SER A 102 -2.86 -4.28 9.46
N MET A 103 -3.10 -3.97 8.18
CA MET A 103 -2.28 -4.46 7.06
C MET A 103 -0.97 -3.71 6.88
N ALA A 104 -0.81 -2.52 7.43
CA ALA A 104 0.42 -1.74 7.36
C ALA A 104 0.68 -1.01 8.68
N THR A 105 1.95 -0.79 9.01
CA THR A 105 2.31 -0.04 10.21
C THR A 105 2.05 1.46 10.05
N PHE A 106 2.35 2.02 8.87
CA PHE A 106 2.31 3.46 8.67
C PHE A 106 1.39 3.96 7.55
N SER A 107 1.34 3.31 6.38
CA SER A 107 0.65 3.89 5.22
C SER A 107 0.17 2.87 4.17
N ILE A 108 -0.94 3.18 3.52
CA ILE A 108 -1.54 2.42 2.42
C ILE A 108 -1.77 3.37 1.24
N VAL A 109 -1.37 2.94 0.04
CA VAL A 109 -1.67 3.63 -1.21
C VAL A 109 -2.44 2.70 -2.14
N ILE A 110 -3.61 3.15 -2.59
CA ILE A 110 -4.39 2.50 -3.63
C ILE A 110 -4.28 3.33 -4.91
N THR A 111 -3.66 2.78 -5.94
CA THR A 111 -3.61 3.41 -7.27
C THR A 111 -4.92 3.16 -8.02
N LEU A 112 -5.48 4.21 -8.61
CA LEU A 112 -6.81 4.23 -9.25
C LEU A 112 -6.72 4.58 -10.74
N GLY A 113 -5.57 4.33 -11.37
CA GLY A 113 -5.34 4.62 -12.78
C GLY A 113 -5.61 6.08 -13.13
N SER A 114 -6.54 6.32 -14.06
CA SER A 114 -6.93 7.67 -14.49
C SER A 114 -7.70 8.46 -13.42
N ARG A 115 -8.07 7.85 -12.29
CA ARG A 115 -8.67 8.56 -11.14
C ARG A 115 -7.64 8.98 -10.10
N GLY A 116 -6.35 8.75 -10.34
CA GLY A 116 -5.27 9.15 -9.44
C GLY A 116 -4.96 8.08 -8.39
N SER A 117 -4.89 8.47 -7.11
CA SER A 117 -4.61 7.53 -6.01
C SER A 117 -5.30 7.95 -4.72
N LEU A 118 -5.60 6.97 -3.86
CA LEU A 118 -5.92 7.18 -2.46
C LEU A 118 -4.71 6.86 -1.61
N LEU A 119 -4.39 7.76 -0.68
CA LEU A 119 -3.37 7.59 0.33
C LEU A 119 -4.06 7.56 1.70
N ALA A 120 -3.72 6.61 2.55
CA ALA A 120 -4.03 6.68 3.98
C ALA A 120 -2.74 6.56 4.79
N PHE A 121 -2.61 7.37 5.83
CA PHE A 121 -1.53 7.27 6.80
C PHE A 121 -2.03 7.46 8.22
N ARG A 122 -1.36 6.83 9.18
CA ARG A 122 -1.72 6.89 10.59
C ARG A 122 -1.37 8.26 11.17
N HIS A 123 -2.37 8.99 11.71
CA HIS A 123 -2.19 10.29 12.37
C HIS A 123 -2.09 10.15 13.88
N THR A 124 -2.92 9.29 14.46
CA THR A 124 -2.89 8.91 15.88
C THR A 124 -2.97 7.39 16.00
N PRO A 125 -2.78 6.78 17.19
CA PRO A 125 -2.88 5.34 17.35
C PRO A 125 -4.18 4.72 16.83
N SER A 126 -5.29 5.46 16.72
CA SER A 126 -6.59 4.95 16.27
C SER A 126 -7.22 5.72 15.11
N VAL A 127 -6.53 6.75 14.59
CA VAL A 127 -7.06 7.61 13.51
C VAL A 127 -6.09 7.64 12.35
N TRP A 128 -6.62 7.38 11.17
CA TRP A 128 -5.96 7.46 9.88
C TRP A 128 -6.51 8.64 9.09
N ILE A 129 -5.64 9.35 8.38
CA ILE A 129 -6.04 10.41 7.45
C ILE A 129 -5.99 9.86 6.03
N GLY A 130 -7.11 9.96 5.32
CA GLY A 130 -7.25 9.63 3.91
C GLY A 130 -7.14 10.86 3.02
N VAL A 131 -6.35 10.78 1.96
CA VAL A 131 -6.16 11.84 0.96
C VAL A 131 -6.33 11.27 -0.43
N HIS A 132 -7.23 11.86 -1.22
CA HIS A 132 -7.29 11.60 -2.66
C HIS A 132 -6.36 12.55 -3.40
N THR A 133 -5.49 11.98 -4.21
CA THR A 133 -4.62 12.72 -5.13
C THR A 133 -5.14 12.50 -6.54
N PRO A 134 -5.67 13.53 -7.22
CA PRO A 134 -6.14 13.40 -8.60
C PRO A 134 -4.97 13.06 -9.54
N PRO A 135 -5.25 12.46 -10.72
CA PRO A 135 -4.21 12.18 -11.69
C PRO A 135 -3.55 13.48 -12.17
N SER A 136 -2.31 13.40 -12.64
CA SER A 136 -1.72 14.50 -13.39
C SER A 136 -2.53 14.74 -14.67
N ALA A 137 -2.81 16.01 -14.99
CA ALA A 137 -3.37 16.40 -16.28
C ALA A 137 -2.33 16.16 -17.39
N GLY A 138 -2.22 14.90 -17.82
CA GLY A 138 -1.30 14.50 -18.87
C GLY A 138 -1.54 15.33 -20.12
N LYS A 139 -0.45 15.88 -20.69
CA LYS A 139 -0.53 16.69 -21.92
C LYS A 139 -0.52 15.85 -23.21
N ARG A 140 -0.47 14.52 -23.07
CA ARG A 140 -0.30 13.57 -24.18
C ARG A 140 -1.27 12.40 -24.03
N PRO A 141 -1.78 11.83 -25.14
CA PRO A 141 -2.65 10.66 -25.09
C PRO A 141 -1.94 9.47 -24.44
N VAL A 142 -2.72 8.67 -23.72
CA VAL A 142 -2.24 7.41 -23.12
C VAL A 142 -2.07 6.39 -24.24
N ILE A 143 -0.82 5.96 -24.46
CA ILE A 143 -0.47 4.98 -25.50
C ILE A 143 -0.40 3.57 -24.90
N ASN A 144 0.21 3.44 -23.71
CA ASN A 144 0.36 2.17 -23.00
C ASN A 144 0.42 2.45 -21.48
N THR A 145 -0.29 1.65 -20.69
CA THR A 145 -0.34 1.73 -19.22
C THR A 145 0.39 0.59 -18.53
N THR A 146 0.94 -0.39 -19.27
CA THR A 146 1.76 -1.47 -18.69
C THR A 146 2.93 -0.88 -17.92
N GLY A 147 3.12 -1.33 -16.67
CA GLY A 147 4.18 -0.84 -15.78
C GLY A 147 3.92 0.53 -15.14
N ALA A 148 2.74 1.15 -15.37
CA ALA A 148 2.41 2.42 -14.70
C ALA A 148 2.35 2.27 -13.16
N GLY A 149 1.91 1.12 -12.67
CA GLY A 149 1.92 0.78 -11.24
C GLY A 149 3.34 0.67 -10.67
N ASP A 150 4.25 -0.01 -11.38
CA ASP A 150 5.66 -0.10 -10.97
C ASP A 150 6.32 1.29 -10.99
N CYS A 151 6.06 2.08 -12.03
CA CYS A 151 6.57 3.44 -12.14
C CYS A 151 6.08 4.32 -10.99
N PHE A 152 4.80 4.23 -10.63
CA PHE A 152 4.24 4.94 -9.48
C PHE A 152 4.88 4.48 -8.16
N THR A 153 5.05 3.17 -7.99
CA THR A 153 5.63 2.54 -6.80
C THR A 153 7.09 2.98 -6.59
N VAL A 154 7.91 2.92 -7.64
CA VAL A 154 9.32 3.39 -7.61
C VAL A 154 9.37 4.90 -7.36
N SER A 155 8.52 5.69 -8.01
CA SER A 155 8.48 7.15 -7.82
C SER A 155 8.11 7.52 -6.38
N SER A 156 7.15 6.82 -5.78
CA SER A 156 6.74 7.03 -4.39
C SER A 156 7.87 6.70 -3.42
N ALA A 157 8.62 5.62 -3.67
CA ALA A 157 9.81 5.28 -2.90
C ALA A 157 10.89 6.38 -2.95
N CYS A 158 11.16 6.92 -4.13
CA CYS A 158 12.12 8.01 -4.31
C CYS A 158 11.67 9.30 -3.60
N ILE A 159 10.39 9.67 -3.71
CA ILE A 159 9.86 10.89 -3.07
C ILE A 159 9.91 10.76 -1.54
N SER A 160 9.47 9.62 -0.99
CA SER A 160 9.57 9.36 0.46
C SER A 160 11.00 9.54 0.97
N SER A 161 12.01 9.10 0.20
CA SER A 161 13.42 9.27 0.55
C SER A 161 13.94 10.70 0.56
N ALA A 162 13.26 11.63 -0.13
CA ALA A 162 13.65 13.03 -0.20
C ALA A 162 13.01 13.89 0.91
N VAL A 163 12.05 13.34 1.66
CA VAL A 163 11.29 14.04 2.71
C VAL A 163 11.80 13.71 4.12
N VAL A 164 12.79 12.82 4.24
CA VAL A 164 13.46 12.43 5.50
C VAL A 164 14.74 13.22 5.73
#